data_AF-A0A0A3XM02-F1
#
_entry.id   AF-A0A0A3XM02-F1
#
_cell.length_a   1.000
_cell.length_b   1.000
_cell.length_c   1.000
_cell.angle_alpha   90.00
_cell.angle_beta   90.00
_cell.angle_gamma   90.00
#
_symmetry.space_group_name_H-M   'P 1'
#
loop_
_entity.id
_entity.type
_entity.pdbx_description
1 polymer ?
#
loop_
_entity_poly.entity_id
_entity_poly.type
_entity_poly.pdbx_seq_one_letter_code
_entity_poly.pdbx_strand_id
1 'polypeptide(L)'
;MPLTEGDVLDTLSDSVALGIEFYVDKIHIKGEYLTTVRDHIRAGNILVKGGTQDLAFYDQVTDVLLTQKKSPPANDSDRALLLHECVHAMIDVYDPDGTVTRHMGELAAYLTQTTYSVRKNPSSNRNGTAPWDKFWGDLYATVRANKLDTSAGNGVRIPSATLENLRRQLAALPFVNYGKFTKEATGVSDGLTRRNLFLSSDEPVSMRSSSVSHEPYVDPSDDYLVRTLMEAYASADVRGYGSRLRRLRRDFLYCSLSRAHELQKRFSVRKRGDRLSELFHDRLSHGGRAILLRVLALRS
;
A
#
# COMPACT_ATOMS: atom_id res chain seq x y z
N MET A 1 -16.14 17.74 1.34
CA MET A 1 -15.96 16.29 1.61
C MET A 1 -14.47 15.99 1.49
N PRO A 2 -13.90 15.03 2.23
CA PRO A 2 -12.49 14.65 2.07
C PRO A 2 -12.26 13.79 0.82
N LEU A 3 -11.00 13.64 0.41
CA LEU A 3 -10.62 12.74 -0.66
C LEU A 3 -10.91 11.29 -0.25
N THR A 4 -11.14 10.43 -1.23
CA THR A 4 -11.69 9.09 -1.02
C THR A 4 -10.65 7.99 -1.28
N GLU A 5 -10.97 6.75 -0.93
CA GLU A 5 -10.21 5.57 -1.36
C GLU A 5 -10.05 5.53 -2.89
N GLY A 6 -11.07 5.95 -3.64
CA GLY A 6 -11.00 6.05 -5.10
C GLY A 6 -9.86 6.96 -5.57
N ASP A 7 -9.69 8.12 -4.95
CA ASP A 7 -8.62 9.06 -5.28
C ASP A 7 -7.21 8.46 -5.03
N VAL A 8 -7.07 7.65 -3.97
CA VAL A 8 -5.81 6.94 -3.68
C VAL A 8 -5.55 5.85 -4.73
N LEU A 9 -6.57 5.04 -5.05
CA LEU A 9 -6.45 3.97 -6.05
C LEU A 9 -6.18 4.50 -7.46
N ASP A 10 -6.76 5.65 -7.79
CA ASP A 10 -6.53 6.37 -9.05
C ASP A 10 -5.10 6.92 -9.11
N THR A 11 -4.59 7.47 -8.01
CA THR A 11 -3.18 7.89 -7.88
C THR A 11 -2.23 6.72 -8.13
N LEU A 12 -2.49 5.57 -7.49
CA LEU A 12 -1.70 4.34 -7.65
C LEU A 12 -1.90 3.64 -9.00
N SER A 13 -2.81 4.11 -9.82
CA SER A 13 -3.03 3.62 -11.19
C SER A 13 -2.62 4.65 -12.24
N ASP A 14 -2.09 5.80 -11.83
CA ASP A 14 -1.62 6.85 -12.73
C ASP A 14 -0.38 6.38 -13.50
N SER A 15 -0.41 6.47 -14.83
CA SER A 15 0.70 6.05 -15.69
C SER A 15 2.03 6.73 -15.35
N VAL A 16 2.01 7.97 -14.86
CA VAL A 16 3.22 8.69 -14.44
C VAL A 16 3.79 8.07 -13.17
N ALA A 17 2.94 7.78 -12.18
CA ALA A 17 3.35 7.13 -10.95
C ALA A 17 3.90 5.72 -11.22
N LEU A 18 3.22 4.95 -12.08
CA LEU A 18 3.65 3.62 -12.47
C LEU A 18 4.97 3.60 -13.27
N GLY A 19 5.29 4.69 -13.96
CA GLY A 19 6.53 4.83 -14.71
C GLY A 19 7.75 5.22 -13.86
N ILE A 20 7.59 5.53 -12.57
CA ILE A 20 8.68 5.91 -11.68
C ILE A 20 9.46 4.67 -11.23
N GLU A 21 10.78 4.72 -11.37
CA GLU A 21 11.71 3.71 -10.88
C GLU A 21 13.06 4.33 -10.51
N PHE A 22 13.48 4.26 -9.25
CA PHE A 22 14.82 4.68 -8.81
C PHE A 22 15.13 4.15 -7.42
N TYR A 23 16.40 4.22 -7.00
CA TYR A 23 16.82 3.88 -5.65
C TYR A 23 17.22 5.12 -4.86
N VAL A 24 16.71 5.21 -3.64
CA VAL A 24 17.12 6.16 -2.62
C VAL A 24 17.89 5.38 -1.56
N ASP A 25 19.21 5.40 -1.65
CA ASP A 25 20.08 4.49 -0.90
C ASP A 25 19.65 3.01 -1.13
N LYS A 26 19.20 2.31 -0.08
CA LYS A 26 18.66 0.94 -0.19
C LYS A 26 17.16 0.86 -0.52
N ILE A 27 16.43 1.98 -0.49
CA ILE A 27 14.98 2.00 -0.76
C ILE A 27 14.76 2.01 -2.26
N HIS A 28 14.13 0.97 -2.79
CA HIS A 28 13.77 0.89 -4.21
C HIS A 28 12.35 1.41 -4.41
N ILE A 29 12.21 2.55 -5.09
CA ILE A 29 10.93 3.10 -5.51
C ILE A 29 10.62 2.53 -6.89
N LYS A 30 9.51 1.79 -7.04
CA LYS A 30 9.08 1.22 -8.33
C LYS A 30 7.56 1.20 -8.44
N GLY A 31 7.03 1.53 -9.61
CA GLY A 31 5.60 1.47 -9.90
C GLY A 31 4.93 0.11 -9.59
N GLU A 32 5.66 -1.00 -9.75
CA GLU A 32 5.19 -2.33 -9.36
C GLU A 32 4.95 -2.45 -7.85
N TYR A 33 5.80 -1.86 -7.02
CA TYR A 33 5.65 -1.90 -5.55
C TYR A 33 4.49 -1.01 -5.10
N LEU A 34 4.25 0.11 -5.79
CA LEU A 34 3.05 0.93 -5.59
C LEU A 34 1.78 0.18 -6.01
N THR A 35 1.85 -0.68 -7.03
CA THR A 35 0.75 -1.60 -7.36
C THR A 35 0.49 -2.60 -6.24
N THR A 36 1.52 -3.08 -5.56
CA THR A 36 1.33 -3.93 -4.37
C THR A 36 0.64 -3.18 -3.23
N VAL A 37 1.01 -1.91 -2.95
CA VAL A 37 0.27 -1.06 -1.98
C VAL A 37 -1.21 -0.96 -2.37
N ARG A 38 -1.50 -0.73 -3.65
CA ARG A 38 -2.88 -0.70 -4.18
C ARG A 38 -3.63 -1.99 -3.89
N ASP A 39 -2.96 -3.13 -4.03
CA ASP A 39 -3.54 -4.45 -3.75
C ASP A 39 -3.76 -4.65 -2.24
N HIS A 40 -2.87 -4.14 -1.38
CA HIS A 40 -3.09 -4.13 0.08
C HIS A 40 -4.28 -3.24 0.50
N ILE A 41 -4.45 -2.07 -0.12
CA ILE A 41 -5.64 -1.22 0.10
C ILE A 41 -6.91 -1.98 -0.31
N ARG A 42 -6.93 -2.54 -1.52
CA ARG A 42 -8.09 -3.30 -2.04
C ARG A 42 -8.42 -4.54 -1.21
N ALA A 43 -7.40 -5.18 -0.64
CA ALA A 43 -7.58 -6.31 0.26
C ALA A 43 -8.11 -5.90 1.65
N GLY A 44 -8.09 -4.61 1.98
CA GLY A 44 -8.40 -4.08 3.30
C GLY A 44 -7.29 -4.31 4.33
N ASN A 45 -6.06 -4.56 3.89
CA ASN A 45 -4.87 -4.57 4.75
C ASN A 45 -4.49 -3.15 5.16
N ILE A 46 -4.56 -2.22 4.21
CA ILE A 46 -4.42 -0.79 4.47
C ILE A 46 -5.82 -0.17 4.37
N LEU A 47 -6.26 0.48 5.44
CA LEU A 47 -7.54 1.17 5.48
C LEU A 47 -7.38 2.62 5.01
N VAL A 48 -8.19 3.05 4.04
CA VAL A 48 -8.25 4.46 3.65
C VAL A 48 -9.42 5.14 4.36
N LYS A 49 -9.16 6.25 5.04
CA LYS A 49 -10.20 7.06 5.71
C LYS A 49 -10.09 8.52 5.29
N GLY A 50 -11.24 9.18 5.18
CA GLY A 50 -11.30 10.62 4.93
C GLY A 50 -10.65 11.41 6.08
N GLY A 51 -9.64 12.23 5.81
CA GLY A 51 -9.02 13.05 6.84
C GLY A 51 -9.68 14.40 7.04
N THR A 52 -9.19 15.10 8.06
CA THR A 52 -9.72 16.39 8.54
C THR A 52 -8.77 17.56 8.33
N GLN A 53 -7.59 17.30 7.78
CA GLN A 53 -6.52 18.26 7.53
C GLN A 53 -6.20 18.36 6.04
N ASP A 54 -5.49 19.41 5.62
CA ASP A 54 -5.06 19.57 4.22
C ASP A 54 -3.93 18.63 3.81
N LEU A 55 -3.33 17.94 4.78
CA LEU A 55 -2.29 16.94 4.59
C LEU A 55 -2.89 15.52 4.62
N ALA A 56 -2.27 14.62 3.85
CA ALA A 56 -2.48 13.19 4.00
C ALA A 56 -1.51 12.62 5.05
N PHE A 57 -1.81 11.43 5.56
CA PHE A 57 -0.94 10.76 6.53
C PHE A 57 -1.15 9.24 6.49
N TYR A 58 -0.07 8.47 6.37
CA TYR A 58 -0.06 7.04 6.62
C TYR A 58 0.48 6.71 8.01
N ASP A 59 -0.32 6.02 8.81
CA ASP A 59 0.10 5.48 10.12
C ASP A 59 0.56 4.03 9.97
N GLN A 60 1.89 3.81 9.99
CA GLN A 60 2.50 2.47 9.91
C GLN A 60 2.08 1.52 11.05
N VAL A 61 1.58 2.04 12.18
CA VAL A 61 1.19 1.17 13.32
C VAL A 61 -0.20 0.59 13.14
N THR A 62 -1.06 1.31 12.42
CA THR A 62 -2.48 0.96 12.30
C THR A 62 -2.90 0.63 10.88
N ASP A 63 -1.97 0.70 9.94
CA ASP A 63 -2.17 0.54 8.50
C ASP A 63 -3.30 1.44 7.98
N VAL A 64 -3.39 2.68 8.48
CA VAL A 64 -4.42 3.64 8.08
C VAL A 64 -3.82 4.77 7.28
N LEU A 65 -4.31 4.97 6.05
CA LEU A 65 -4.06 6.16 5.25
C LEU A 65 -5.22 7.15 5.45
N LEU A 66 -4.93 8.27 6.10
CA LEU A 66 -5.82 9.43 6.19
C LEU A 66 -5.61 10.33 4.98
N THR A 67 -6.68 10.60 4.24
CA THR A 67 -6.63 11.46 3.05
C THR A 67 -6.80 12.94 3.40
N GLN A 68 -6.61 13.83 2.43
CA GLN A 68 -6.77 15.28 2.65
C GLN A 68 -8.26 15.66 2.77
N LYS A 69 -8.56 16.73 3.52
CA LYS A 69 -9.88 17.39 3.62
C LYS A 69 -10.17 18.24 2.37
N LYS A 70 -10.01 17.65 1.19
CA LYS A 70 -10.29 18.26 -0.11
C LYS A 70 -11.34 17.46 -0.85
N SER A 71 -12.13 18.11 -1.69
CA SER A 71 -13.21 17.43 -2.40
C SER A 71 -12.66 16.68 -3.61
N PRO A 72 -13.12 15.44 -3.88
CA PRO A 72 -12.80 14.72 -5.10
C PRO A 72 -13.27 15.46 -6.36
N PRO A 73 -12.65 15.21 -7.53
CA PRO A 73 -11.48 14.34 -7.72
C PRO A 73 -10.16 15.02 -7.31
N ALA A 74 -9.19 14.24 -6.85
CA ALA A 74 -7.84 14.72 -6.56
C ALA A 74 -7.15 15.28 -7.82
N ASN A 75 -6.66 16.52 -7.74
CA ASN A 75 -5.79 17.12 -8.77
C ASN A 75 -4.34 16.59 -8.65
N ASP A 76 -3.46 16.98 -9.58
CA ASP A 76 -2.08 16.48 -9.60
C ASP A 76 -1.28 16.76 -8.32
N SER A 77 -1.52 17.90 -7.65
CA SER A 77 -0.84 18.24 -6.39
C SER A 77 -1.34 17.36 -5.23
N ASP A 78 -2.66 17.11 -5.19
CA ASP A 78 -3.27 16.21 -4.21
C ASP A 78 -2.79 14.77 -4.43
N ARG A 79 -2.74 14.31 -5.68
CA ARG A 79 -2.18 13.00 -6.05
C ARG A 79 -0.71 12.88 -5.68
N ALA A 80 0.09 13.93 -5.86
CA ALA A 80 1.50 13.93 -5.47
C ALA A 80 1.67 13.71 -3.96
N LEU A 81 0.81 14.32 -3.14
CA LEU A 81 0.83 14.12 -1.69
C LEU A 81 0.27 12.75 -1.27
N LEU A 82 -0.77 12.25 -1.93
CA LEU A 82 -1.23 10.87 -1.71
C LEU A 82 -0.13 9.86 -2.04
N LEU A 83 0.63 10.10 -3.12
CA LEU A 83 1.75 9.26 -3.52
C LEU A 83 2.88 9.27 -2.47
N HIS A 84 3.14 10.42 -1.82
CA HIS A 84 4.07 10.50 -0.68
C HIS A 84 3.69 9.50 0.42
N GLU A 85 2.43 9.49 0.83
CA GLU A 85 1.95 8.56 1.86
C GLU A 85 1.95 7.10 1.39
N CYS A 86 1.68 6.86 0.10
CA CYS A 86 1.82 5.52 -0.47
C CYS A 86 3.26 5.01 -0.51
N VAL A 87 4.28 5.88 -0.55
CA VAL A 87 5.68 5.46 -0.39
C VAL A 87 5.94 4.97 1.02
N HIS A 88 5.33 5.58 2.04
CA HIS A 88 5.43 5.07 3.42
C HIS A 88 4.80 3.69 3.55
N ALA A 89 3.61 3.49 2.98
CA ALA A 89 2.99 2.19 2.92
C ALA A 89 3.82 1.18 2.11
N MET A 90 4.49 1.62 1.05
CA MET A 90 5.39 0.76 0.26
C MET A 90 6.60 0.32 1.09
N ILE A 91 7.23 1.23 1.82
CA ILE A 91 8.33 0.90 2.73
C ILE A 91 7.84 -0.08 3.79
N ASP A 92 6.65 0.14 4.33
CA ASP A 92 6.02 -0.74 5.31
C ASP A 92 5.81 -2.17 4.78
N VAL A 93 5.42 -2.32 3.51
CA VAL A 93 5.29 -3.63 2.84
C VAL A 93 6.65 -4.32 2.65
N TYR A 94 7.68 -3.56 2.23
CA TYR A 94 8.90 -4.12 1.63
C TYR A 94 10.16 -4.03 2.51
N ASP A 95 10.11 -3.38 3.67
CA ASP A 95 11.19 -3.36 4.67
C ASP A 95 10.71 -4.03 5.98
N PRO A 96 10.36 -5.33 5.97
CA PRO A 96 9.77 -6.01 7.13
C PRO A 96 10.71 -6.12 8.33
N ASP A 97 12.02 -6.01 8.09
CA ASP A 97 13.05 -5.97 9.13
C ASP A 97 13.23 -4.55 9.71
N GLY A 98 12.49 -3.57 9.18
CA GLY A 98 12.46 -2.18 9.64
C GLY A 98 13.83 -1.51 9.61
N THR A 99 14.65 -1.82 8.62
CA THR A 99 16.03 -1.34 8.56
C THR A 99 16.13 0.10 8.06
N VAL A 100 15.08 0.62 7.42
CA VAL A 100 14.97 2.00 6.94
C VAL A 100 14.59 2.91 8.10
N THR A 101 15.36 3.97 8.30
CA THR A 101 15.00 4.99 9.29
C THR A 101 13.79 5.79 8.82
N ARG A 102 12.93 6.23 9.74
CA ARG A 102 11.80 7.11 9.42
C ARG A 102 12.22 8.33 8.60
N HIS A 103 13.37 8.92 8.93
CA HIS A 103 13.93 10.05 8.22
C HIS A 103 14.30 9.76 6.76
N MET A 104 14.90 8.59 6.50
CA MET A 104 15.25 8.19 5.13
C MET A 104 13.99 7.85 4.32
N GLY A 105 12.97 7.24 4.97
CA GLY A 105 11.66 7.03 4.36
C GLY A 105 10.96 8.33 3.96
N GLU A 106 10.96 9.35 4.82
CA GLU A 106 10.44 10.68 4.50
C GLU A 106 11.14 11.32 3.31
N LEU A 107 12.48 11.29 3.27
CA LEU A 107 13.21 11.87 2.14
C LEU A 107 12.93 11.10 0.83
N ALA A 108 12.76 9.77 0.88
CA ALA A 108 12.37 8.98 -0.28
C ALA A 108 10.95 9.33 -0.77
N ALA A 109 10.02 9.54 0.15
CA ALA A 109 8.66 9.98 -0.15
C ALA A 109 8.64 11.37 -0.80
N TYR A 110 9.40 12.34 -0.27
CA TYR A 110 9.55 13.68 -0.87
C TYR A 110 10.18 13.65 -2.26
N LEU A 111 11.21 12.83 -2.48
CA LEU A 111 11.82 12.65 -3.81
C LEU A 111 10.80 12.06 -4.81
N THR A 112 9.99 11.11 -4.38
CA THR A 112 8.94 10.50 -5.20
C THR A 112 7.83 11.50 -5.53
N GLN A 113 7.34 12.25 -4.53
CA GLN A 113 6.37 13.32 -4.72
C GLN A 113 6.86 14.38 -5.71
N THR A 114 8.12 14.79 -5.58
CA THR A 114 8.74 15.78 -6.48
C THR A 114 8.89 15.22 -7.89
N THR A 115 9.36 13.98 -8.02
CA THR A 115 9.51 13.30 -9.31
C THR A 115 8.18 13.23 -10.06
N TYR A 116 7.11 12.81 -9.37
CA TYR A 116 5.77 12.78 -9.94
C TYR A 116 5.30 14.17 -10.39
N SER A 117 5.52 15.20 -9.56
CA SER A 117 5.13 16.58 -9.86
C SER A 117 5.83 17.14 -11.10
N VAL A 118 7.13 16.87 -11.27
CA VAL A 118 7.89 17.30 -12.46
C VAL A 118 7.47 16.51 -13.70
N ARG A 119 7.23 15.20 -13.58
CA ARG A 119 6.75 14.40 -14.72
C ARG A 119 5.35 14.81 -15.20
N LYS A 120 4.47 15.24 -14.30
CA LYS A 120 3.16 15.79 -14.62
C LYS A 120 3.24 17.19 -15.22
N ASN A 121 4.13 18.02 -14.69
CA ASN A 121 4.34 19.37 -15.15
C ASN A 121 5.85 19.68 -15.18
N PRO A 122 6.51 19.56 -16.36
CA PRO A 122 7.97 19.70 -16.48
C PRO A 122 8.51 21.06 -16.02
N SER A 123 7.70 22.12 -16.08
CA SER A 123 8.08 23.45 -15.61
C SER A 123 7.92 23.63 -14.09
N SER A 124 7.37 22.65 -13.36
CA SER A 124 7.24 22.69 -11.90
C SER A 124 8.59 22.96 -11.27
N ASN A 125 8.67 24.02 -10.48
CA ASN A 125 9.85 24.37 -9.75
C ASN A 125 9.44 25.13 -8.49
N ARG A 126 10.33 25.21 -7.51
CA ARG A 126 10.11 26.01 -6.31
C ARG A 126 11.37 26.79 -5.99
N ASN A 127 11.23 28.10 -6.00
CA ASN A 127 12.29 29.03 -5.69
C ASN A 127 11.86 29.86 -4.49
N GLY A 128 12.75 30.03 -3.50
CA GLY A 128 12.49 30.85 -2.33
C GLY A 128 13.59 30.66 -1.29
N THR A 129 13.64 31.57 -0.33
CA THR A 129 14.65 31.57 0.74
C THR A 129 14.12 30.99 2.05
N ALA A 130 12.80 30.82 2.19
CA ALA A 130 12.23 30.15 3.36
C ALA A 130 12.72 28.69 3.42
N PRO A 131 12.89 28.10 4.62
CA PRO A 131 13.44 26.75 4.76
C PRO A 131 12.75 25.70 3.89
N TRP A 132 11.42 25.70 3.88
CA TRP A 132 10.63 24.80 3.03
C TRP A 132 10.84 25.07 1.54
N ASP A 133 10.86 26.33 1.10
CA ASP A 133 11.08 26.66 -0.32
C ASP A 133 12.47 26.21 -0.79
N LYS A 134 13.49 26.43 0.04
CA LYS A 134 14.86 25.97 -0.24
C LYS A 134 14.92 24.45 -0.37
N PHE A 135 14.32 23.73 0.58
CA PHE A 135 14.27 22.27 0.55
C PHE A 135 13.61 21.74 -0.72
N TRP A 136 12.46 22.30 -1.10
CA TRP A 136 11.79 21.93 -2.34
C TRP A 136 12.63 22.28 -3.58
N GLY A 137 13.25 23.45 -3.62
CA GLY A 137 14.15 23.82 -4.72
C GLY A 137 15.29 22.82 -4.90
N ASP A 138 15.92 22.40 -3.81
CA ASP A 138 16.98 21.40 -3.83
C ASP A 138 16.47 20.00 -4.21
N LEU A 139 15.22 19.63 -3.85
CA LEU A 139 14.57 18.41 -4.34
C LEU A 139 14.37 18.46 -5.86
N TYR A 140 13.84 19.57 -6.38
CA TYR A 140 13.64 19.77 -7.83
C TYR A 140 14.97 19.70 -8.59
N ALA A 141 16.03 20.31 -8.06
CA ALA A 141 17.38 20.22 -8.63
C ALA A 141 17.91 18.79 -8.61
N THR A 142 17.68 18.05 -7.52
CA THR A 142 18.14 16.66 -7.36
C THR A 142 17.42 15.72 -8.34
N VAL A 143 16.10 15.86 -8.49
CA VAL A 143 15.29 15.11 -9.46
C VAL A 143 15.83 15.28 -10.88
N ARG A 144 16.09 16.52 -11.29
CA ARG A 144 16.60 16.83 -12.64
C ARG A 144 18.05 16.40 -12.85
N ALA A 145 18.92 16.60 -11.86
CA ALA A 145 20.33 16.17 -11.94
C ALA A 145 20.46 14.65 -12.14
N ASN A 146 19.52 13.88 -11.58
CA ASN A 146 19.47 12.43 -11.72
C ASN A 146 18.52 11.95 -12.85
N LYS A 147 18.00 12.88 -13.66
CA LYS A 147 17.06 12.61 -14.77
C LYS A 147 15.77 11.87 -14.36
N LEU A 148 15.39 11.95 -13.08
CA LEU A 148 14.20 11.28 -12.56
C LEU A 148 12.91 11.85 -13.17
N ASP A 149 12.95 13.06 -13.70
CA ASP A 149 11.89 13.74 -14.44
C ASP A 149 11.57 13.11 -15.81
N THR A 150 12.36 12.14 -16.27
CA THR A 150 12.11 11.38 -17.50
C THR A 150 12.37 9.89 -17.29
N SER A 151 12.01 9.05 -18.26
CA SER A 151 12.34 7.61 -18.23
C SER A 151 13.85 7.34 -18.29
N ALA A 152 14.67 8.31 -18.70
CA ALA A 152 16.13 8.15 -18.76
C ALA A 152 16.78 8.04 -17.37
N GLY A 153 16.10 8.48 -16.30
CA GLY A 153 16.53 8.29 -14.92
C GLY A 153 16.01 7.00 -14.29
N ASN A 154 15.25 6.16 -15.00
CA ASN A 154 14.72 4.93 -14.42
C ASN A 154 15.85 3.97 -14.02
N GLY A 155 15.77 3.44 -12.79
CA GLY A 155 16.78 2.54 -12.23
C GLY A 155 18.04 3.22 -11.69
N VAL A 156 18.13 4.56 -11.74
CA VAL A 156 19.25 5.32 -11.15
C VAL A 156 19.32 5.05 -9.66
N ARG A 157 20.54 4.87 -9.16
CA ARG A 157 20.84 4.68 -7.73
C ARG A 157 21.43 5.96 -7.16
N ILE A 158 20.71 6.59 -6.23
CA ILE A 158 21.18 7.80 -5.56
C ILE A 158 21.69 7.41 -4.17
N PRO A 159 23.02 7.39 -3.94
CA PRO A 159 23.58 6.97 -2.67
C PRO A 159 23.27 8.01 -1.58
N SER A 160 23.18 7.54 -0.33
CA SER A 160 22.94 8.39 0.85
C SER A 160 23.90 9.58 0.95
N ALA A 161 25.16 9.42 0.55
CA ALA A 161 26.15 10.51 0.53
C ALA A 161 25.73 11.69 -0.37
N THR A 162 25.12 11.43 -1.53
CA THR A 162 24.60 12.46 -2.44
C THR A 162 23.38 13.17 -1.86
N LEU A 163 22.64 12.49 -0.98
CA LEU A 163 21.42 12.98 -0.34
C LEU A 163 21.67 13.71 0.98
N GLU A 164 22.90 13.74 1.49
CA GLU A 164 23.22 14.23 2.83
C GLU A 164 22.78 15.68 3.05
N ASN A 165 22.91 16.54 2.05
CA ASN A 165 22.43 17.93 2.14
C ASN A 165 20.91 18.01 2.29
N LEU A 166 20.15 17.26 1.48
CA LEU A 166 18.69 17.18 1.59
C LEU A 166 18.26 16.60 2.93
N ARG A 167 18.98 15.57 3.40
CA ARG A 167 18.74 14.93 4.70
C ARG A 167 18.90 15.94 5.86
N ARG A 168 19.99 16.70 5.86
CA ARG A 168 20.22 17.76 6.87
C ARG A 168 19.17 18.85 6.82
N GLN A 169 18.76 19.27 5.62
CA GLN A 169 17.69 20.25 5.47
C GLN A 169 16.38 19.74 6.02
N LEU A 170 15.95 18.54 5.63
CA LEU A 170 14.73 17.91 6.14
C LEU A 170 14.75 17.81 7.67
N ALA A 171 15.89 17.47 8.27
CA ALA A 171 16.03 17.37 9.72
C ALA A 171 15.90 18.73 10.45
N ALA A 172 16.14 19.85 9.75
CA ALA A 172 16.08 21.21 10.27
C ALA A 172 14.79 21.95 9.92
N LEU A 173 13.91 21.36 9.10
CA LEU A 173 12.65 21.98 8.71
C LEU A 173 11.67 22.09 9.89
N PRO A 174 10.98 23.22 10.04
CA PRO A 174 9.95 23.35 11.05
C PRO A 174 8.71 22.52 10.66
N PHE A 175 8.11 21.88 11.66
CA PHE A 175 6.84 21.13 11.55
C PHE A 175 6.88 19.90 10.62
N VAL A 176 8.04 19.28 10.41
CA VAL A 176 8.09 17.97 9.74
C VAL A 176 7.35 16.95 10.60
N ASN A 177 6.33 16.33 10.03
CA ASN A 177 5.52 15.34 10.71
C ASN A 177 6.09 13.93 10.49
N TYR A 178 6.85 13.42 11.46
CA TYR A 178 7.31 12.02 11.47
C TYR A 178 6.24 11.05 12.01
N GLY A 179 5.02 11.53 12.28
CA GLY A 179 3.98 10.79 12.98
C GLY A 179 4.30 10.65 14.46
N LYS A 180 4.11 9.44 15.00
CA LYS A 180 4.41 9.10 16.41
C LYS A 180 5.88 8.73 16.64
N PHE A 181 6.71 8.76 15.60
CA PHE A 181 8.07 8.25 15.64
C PHE A 181 9.11 9.37 15.66
N THR A 182 10.28 9.07 16.23
CA THR A 182 11.47 9.91 16.07
C THR A 182 12.06 9.73 14.67
N LYS A 183 12.86 10.70 14.21
CA LYS A 183 13.47 10.65 12.88
C LYS A 183 14.47 9.48 12.75
N GLU A 184 15.15 9.11 13.82
CA GLU A 184 16.09 7.98 13.88
C GLU A 184 15.41 6.61 13.99
N ALA A 185 14.09 6.56 14.22
CA ALA A 185 13.39 5.31 14.47
C ALA A 185 13.56 4.32 13.30
N THR A 186 14.03 3.12 13.64
CA THR A 186 14.01 1.90 12.84
C THR A 186 12.97 0.94 13.43
N GLY A 187 12.62 -0.15 12.74
CA GLY A 187 11.57 -1.07 13.20
C GLY A 187 10.16 -0.48 13.12
N VAL A 188 9.99 0.64 12.38
CA VAL A 188 8.71 1.34 12.19
C VAL A 188 7.82 0.60 11.20
N SER A 189 8.44 0.07 10.15
CA SER A 189 7.81 -0.84 9.20
C SER A 189 7.68 -2.21 9.84
N ASP A 190 6.52 -2.84 9.67
CA ASP A 190 6.26 -4.18 10.19
C ASP A 190 5.97 -5.23 9.10
N GLY A 191 6.05 -4.88 7.81
CA GLY A 191 5.71 -5.81 6.74
C GLY A 191 4.19 -5.99 6.55
N LEU A 192 3.40 -5.00 6.97
CA LEU A 192 1.95 -5.01 7.10
C LEU A 192 1.38 -6.11 8.00
N THR A 193 2.16 -6.62 8.98
CA THR A 193 1.69 -7.39 10.18
C THR A 193 2.77 -7.96 11.12
N ARG A 194 4.04 -8.11 10.72
CA ARG A 194 4.85 -9.33 10.91
C ARG A 194 4.27 -10.57 10.20
N ARG A 195 3.83 -10.40 8.95
CA ARG A 195 3.45 -11.39 7.91
C ARG A 195 1.95 -11.43 7.59
N ASN A 196 1.55 -10.59 6.63
CA ASN A 196 0.32 -10.77 5.87
C ASN A 196 0.74 -11.27 4.51
N LEU A 197 1.38 -12.45 4.52
CA LEU A 197 1.37 -13.53 3.54
C LEU A 197 1.01 -13.21 2.07
N PHE A 198 1.56 -12.12 1.57
CA PHE A 198 1.57 -11.78 0.18
C PHE A 198 3.00 -11.33 -0.09
N LEU A 199 3.73 -12.16 -0.84
CA LEU A 199 5.13 -12.02 -1.26
C LEU A 199 6.17 -12.66 -0.32
N SER A 200 6.16 -14.00 -0.20
CA SER A 200 7.45 -14.71 -0.20
C SER A 200 7.77 -15.06 -1.65
N SER A 201 8.82 -14.44 -2.19
CA SER A 201 9.59 -15.07 -3.26
C SER A 201 10.73 -15.82 -2.58
N ASP A 202 10.63 -17.14 -2.61
CA ASP A 202 11.70 -18.13 -2.46
C ASP A 202 12.74 -17.90 -1.35
N GLU A 203 12.44 -18.38 -0.13
CA GLU A 203 13.38 -19.14 0.75
C GLU A 203 12.61 -19.83 1.90
N PRO A 204 13.06 -21.01 2.40
CA PRO A 204 12.30 -21.82 3.34
C PRO A 204 12.58 -21.37 4.78
N VAL A 205 11.59 -20.75 5.45
CA VAL A 205 11.72 -20.43 6.88
C VAL A 205 10.70 -21.21 7.71
N SER A 206 11.24 -22.19 8.44
CA SER A 206 10.62 -23.00 9.49
C SER A 206 9.69 -22.17 10.39
N MET A 207 8.39 -22.47 10.34
CA MET A 207 7.40 -21.93 11.27
C MET A 207 7.57 -22.57 12.66
N ARG A 208 8.16 -21.85 13.62
CA ARG A 208 7.92 -22.13 15.03
C ARG A 208 6.61 -21.46 15.44
N SER A 209 5.62 -22.31 15.70
CA SER A 209 4.34 -22.02 16.33
C SER A 209 4.49 -21.07 17.52
N SER A 210 3.85 -19.91 17.47
CA SER A 210 3.51 -19.11 18.64
C SER A 210 2.00 -19.05 18.77
N SER A 211 1.51 -19.78 19.75
CA SER A 211 0.12 -19.93 20.19
C SER A 211 -0.55 -18.58 20.47
N VAL A 212 -1.55 -18.23 19.65
CA VAL A 212 -2.54 -17.20 19.97
C VAL A 212 -3.78 -17.89 20.55
N SER A 213 -4.13 -17.48 21.77
CA SER A 213 -5.27 -17.93 22.57
C SER A 213 -6.61 -17.79 21.83
N HIS A 214 -7.42 -18.84 21.88
CA HIS A 214 -8.65 -19.02 21.11
C HIS A 214 -9.83 -18.19 21.65
N GLU A 215 -10.31 -17.22 20.87
CA GLU A 215 -11.76 -17.05 20.75
C GLU A 215 -12.29 -18.20 19.86
N PRO A 216 -13.33 -18.95 20.26
CA PRO A 216 -13.89 -20.00 19.42
C PRO A 216 -14.64 -19.36 18.24
N TYR A 217 -13.91 -19.10 17.15
CA TYR A 217 -14.52 -18.69 15.90
C TYR A 217 -15.32 -19.86 15.33
N VAL A 218 -16.62 -19.65 15.10
CA VAL A 218 -17.49 -20.67 14.50
C VAL A 218 -17.20 -20.73 13.01
N ASP A 219 -17.02 -21.95 12.49
CA ASP A 219 -16.76 -22.18 11.08
C ASP A 219 -17.90 -21.64 10.20
N PRO A 220 -17.57 -20.95 9.09
CA PRO A 220 -18.61 -20.45 8.18
C PRO A 220 -19.30 -21.64 7.49
N SER A 221 -20.62 -21.73 7.68
CA SER A 221 -21.45 -22.76 7.02
C SER A 221 -21.58 -22.52 5.51
N ASP A 222 -21.87 -23.57 4.75
CA ASP A 222 -22.12 -23.47 3.31
C ASP A 222 -23.24 -22.47 3.00
N ASP A 223 -24.36 -22.52 3.74
CA ASP A 223 -25.49 -21.62 3.55
C ASP A 223 -25.12 -20.15 3.78
N TYR A 224 -24.29 -19.89 4.80
CA TYR A 224 -23.77 -18.56 5.07
C TYR A 224 -22.88 -18.06 3.93
N LEU A 225 -21.97 -18.91 3.42
CA LEU A 225 -21.08 -18.56 2.32
C LEU A 225 -21.84 -18.36 1.01
N VAL A 226 -22.85 -19.20 0.72
CA VAL A 226 -23.75 -19.04 -0.43
C VAL A 226 -24.48 -17.71 -0.35
N ARG A 227 -25.07 -17.37 0.81
CA ARG A 227 -25.75 -16.09 1.00
C ARG A 227 -24.81 -14.91 0.78
N THR A 228 -23.61 -14.98 1.35
CA THR A 228 -22.59 -13.95 1.19
C THR A 228 -22.19 -13.78 -0.27
N LEU A 229 -21.97 -14.87 -1.01
CA LEU A 229 -21.64 -14.85 -2.44
C LEU A 229 -22.79 -14.36 -3.34
N MET A 230 -24.03 -14.51 -2.90
CA MET A 230 -25.23 -14.04 -3.60
C MET A 230 -25.54 -12.55 -3.37
N GLU A 231 -24.96 -11.91 -2.36
CA GLU A 231 -25.13 -10.46 -2.14
C GLU A 231 -24.71 -9.69 -3.41
N ALA A 232 -25.58 -8.78 -3.86
CA ALA A 232 -25.30 -7.91 -5.01
C ALA A 232 -24.15 -6.94 -4.67
N TYR A 233 -23.34 -6.59 -5.67
CA TYR A 233 -22.34 -5.54 -5.52
C TYR A 233 -23.03 -4.21 -5.16
N ALA A 234 -22.53 -3.50 -4.15
CA ALA A 234 -22.98 -2.13 -3.90
C ALA A 234 -22.59 -1.24 -5.08
N SER A 235 -23.34 -0.16 -5.33
CA SER A 235 -23.05 0.79 -6.42
C SER A 235 -21.66 1.46 -6.30
N ALA A 236 -21.09 1.47 -5.10
CA ALA A 236 -19.74 1.95 -4.80
C ALA A 236 -18.66 0.85 -4.78
N ASP A 237 -19.03 -0.43 -4.98
CA ASP A 237 -18.05 -1.52 -5.03
C ASP A 237 -17.39 -1.58 -6.41
N VAL A 238 -16.07 -1.37 -6.45
CA VAL A 238 -15.28 -1.58 -7.66
C VAL A 238 -15.35 -3.06 -8.06
N ARG A 239 -15.60 -3.32 -9.36
CA ARG A 239 -15.75 -4.67 -9.95
C ARG A 239 -14.75 -5.67 -9.35
N GLY A 240 -15.25 -6.51 -8.44
CA GLY A 240 -14.53 -7.65 -7.89
C GLY A 240 -13.96 -7.53 -6.47
N TYR A 241 -14.05 -6.37 -5.81
CA TYR A 241 -13.38 -6.12 -4.52
C TYR A 241 -14.24 -5.27 -3.56
N GLY A 242 -15.45 -5.77 -3.27
CA GLY A 242 -16.39 -5.13 -2.35
C GLY A 242 -16.35 -5.66 -0.91
N SER A 243 -17.24 -5.13 -0.06
CA SER A 243 -17.45 -5.55 1.34
C SER A 243 -17.59 -7.07 1.53
N ARG A 244 -18.17 -7.74 0.53
CA ARG A 244 -18.30 -9.19 0.42
C ARG A 244 -16.96 -9.93 0.42
N LEU A 245 -15.98 -9.47 -0.36
CA LEU A 245 -14.66 -10.11 -0.41
C LEU A 245 -13.94 -9.98 0.93
N ARG A 246 -14.05 -8.82 1.58
CA ARG A 246 -13.51 -8.60 2.93
C ARG A 246 -14.14 -9.52 3.96
N ARG A 247 -15.47 -9.71 3.89
CA ARG A 247 -16.21 -10.63 4.77
C ARG A 247 -15.75 -12.09 4.57
N LEU A 248 -15.75 -12.58 3.32
CA LEU A 248 -15.26 -13.93 2.99
C LEU A 248 -13.80 -14.13 3.42
N ARG A 249 -12.94 -13.13 3.22
CA ARG A 249 -11.53 -13.19 3.63
C ARG A 249 -11.39 -13.36 5.13
N ARG A 250 -12.08 -12.54 5.92
CA ARG A 250 -12.09 -12.65 7.39
C ARG A 250 -12.55 -14.04 7.81
N ASP A 251 -13.66 -14.52 7.25
CA ASP A 251 -14.24 -15.79 7.64
C ASP A 251 -13.32 -16.97 7.27
N PHE A 252 -12.58 -16.90 6.15
CA PHE A 252 -11.59 -17.91 5.77
C PHE A 252 -10.32 -17.85 6.62
N LEU A 253 -9.90 -16.66 7.05
CA LEU A 253 -8.73 -16.50 7.92
C LEU A 253 -8.94 -17.13 9.29
N TYR A 254 -10.15 -17.07 9.83
CA TYR A 254 -10.47 -17.56 11.17
C TYR A 254 -11.15 -18.93 11.22
N CYS A 255 -11.53 -19.50 10.06
CA CYS A 255 -12.06 -20.87 10.04
C CYS A 255 -11.03 -21.91 10.48
N SER A 256 -11.52 -23.05 10.97
CA SER A 256 -10.74 -24.20 11.40
C SER A 256 -9.87 -24.74 10.26
N LEU A 257 -8.74 -25.38 10.61
CA LEU A 257 -7.83 -25.97 9.62
C LEU A 257 -8.56 -26.99 8.72
N SER A 258 -9.45 -27.80 9.31
CA SER A 258 -10.27 -28.77 8.59
C SER A 258 -11.16 -28.10 7.54
N ARG A 259 -11.84 -27.01 7.95
CA ARG A 259 -12.70 -26.25 7.05
C ARG A 259 -11.91 -25.54 5.98
N ALA A 260 -10.75 -24.97 6.31
CA ALA A 260 -9.89 -24.31 5.34
C ALA A 260 -9.44 -25.25 4.22
N HIS A 261 -8.98 -26.45 4.59
CA HIS A 261 -8.53 -27.47 3.63
C HIS A 261 -9.69 -27.98 2.74
N GLU A 262 -10.89 -28.19 3.31
CA GLU A 262 -12.08 -28.54 2.54
C GLU A 262 -12.44 -27.46 1.52
N LEU A 263 -12.54 -26.20 1.96
CA LEU A 263 -12.87 -25.06 1.10
C LEU A 263 -11.80 -24.84 0.02
N GLN A 264 -10.51 -24.97 0.35
CA GLN A 264 -9.41 -24.83 -0.61
C GLN A 264 -9.54 -25.85 -1.74
N LYS A 265 -9.74 -27.13 -1.40
CA LYS A 265 -9.93 -28.21 -2.39
C LYS A 265 -11.23 -28.03 -3.19
N ARG A 266 -12.23 -27.39 -2.60
CA ARG A 266 -13.53 -27.13 -3.23
C ARG A 266 -13.50 -25.98 -4.22
N PHE A 267 -12.72 -24.95 -3.93
CA PHE A 267 -12.60 -23.72 -4.73
C PHE A 267 -11.42 -23.69 -5.70
N SER A 268 -10.52 -24.68 -5.65
CA SER A 268 -9.35 -24.75 -6.54
C SER A 268 -9.74 -24.82 -8.02
N VAL A 269 -10.87 -25.48 -8.33
CA VAL A 269 -11.43 -25.61 -9.67
C VAL A 269 -12.95 -25.53 -9.56
N ARG A 270 -13.59 -24.90 -10.55
CA ARG A 270 -15.06 -24.81 -10.63
C ARG A 270 -15.65 -26.21 -10.78
N LYS A 271 -16.43 -26.67 -9.80
CA LYS A 271 -17.08 -27.98 -9.82
C LYS A 271 -18.56 -27.85 -10.20
N ARG A 272 -18.94 -28.44 -11.33
CA ARG A 272 -20.33 -28.41 -11.80
C ARG A 272 -21.23 -29.19 -10.83
N GLY A 273 -22.35 -28.59 -10.42
CA GLY A 273 -23.29 -29.18 -9.46
C GLY A 273 -22.98 -28.89 -7.99
N ASP A 274 -21.84 -28.25 -7.70
CA ASP A 274 -21.53 -27.71 -6.38
C ASP A 274 -21.81 -26.21 -6.36
N ARG A 275 -22.99 -25.85 -5.85
CA ARG A 275 -23.48 -24.46 -5.85
C ARG A 275 -22.51 -23.47 -5.22
N LEU A 276 -21.80 -23.86 -4.16
CA LEU A 276 -20.87 -22.97 -3.48
C LEU A 276 -19.61 -22.74 -4.33
N SER A 277 -19.07 -23.81 -4.93
CA SER A 277 -17.95 -23.71 -5.88
C SER A 277 -18.34 -22.86 -7.10
N GLU A 278 -19.51 -23.12 -7.70
CA GLU A 278 -19.98 -22.35 -8.85
C GLU A 278 -20.13 -20.86 -8.52
N LEU A 279 -20.77 -20.52 -7.41
CA LEU A 279 -20.90 -19.11 -6.99
C LEU A 279 -19.55 -18.46 -6.70
N PHE A 280 -18.61 -19.17 -6.08
CA PHE A 280 -17.25 -18.67 -5.85
C PHE A 280 -16.58 -18.30 -7.17
N HIS A 281 -16.73 -19.14 -8.20
CA HIS A 281 -16.14 -18.90 -9.51
C HIS A 281 -16.89 -17.85 -10.34
N ASP A 282 -18.20 -17.79 -10.25
CA ASP A 282 -19.05 -16.98 -11.13
C ASP A 282 -19.28 -15.57 -10.55
N ARG A 283 -19.21 -15.41 -9.22
CA ARG A 283 -19.52 -14.13 -8.56
C ARG A 283 -18.29 -13.32 -8.16
N LEU A 284 -17.12 -13.94 -8.04
CA LEU A 284 -15.87 -13.26 -7.69
C LEU A 284 -14.97 -13.04 -8.92
N SER A 285 -14.23 -11.94 -8.92
CA SER A 285 -13.22 -11.69 -9.95
C SER A 285 -12.09 -12.70 -9.87
N HIS A 286 -11.33 -12.87 -10.96
CA HIS A 286 -10.15 -13.73 -10.97
C HIS A 286 -9.19 -13.42 -9.80
N GLY A 287 -8.90 -12.14 -9.58
CA GLY A 287 -8.05 -11.70 -8.47
C GLY A 287 -8.65 -11.99 -7.09
N GLY A 288 -9.95 -11.72 -6.90
CA GLY A 288 -10.62 -11.97 -5.62
C GLY A 288 -10.60 -13.46 -5.25
N ARG A 289 -10.79 -14.35 -6.24
CA ARG A 289 -10.65 -15.80 -6.05
C ARG A 289 -9.22 -16.19 -5.67
N ALA A 290 -8.22 -15.64 -6.36
CA ALA A 290 -6.82 -15.93 -6.06
C ALA A 290 -6.44 -15.54 -4.62
N ILE A 291 -6.95 -14.41 -4.13
CA ILE A 291 -6.74 -13.96 -2.74
C ILE A 291 -7.38 -14.92 -1.75
N LEU A 292 -8.65 -15.27 -1.93
CA LEU A 292 -9.34 -16.17 -1.00
C LEU A 292 -8.74 -17.58 -0.99
N LEU A 293 -8.33 -18.10 -2.15
CA LEU A 293 -7.65 -19.39 -2.25
C LEU A 293 -6.30 -19.39 -1.54
N ARG A 294 -5.54 -18.29 -1.60
CA ARG A 294 -4.31 -18.13 -0.84
C ARG A 294 -4.59 -18.09 0.66
N VAL A 295 -5.59 -17.35 1.12
CA VAL A 295 -5.97 -17.32 2.55
C VAL A 295 -6.28 -18.72 3.08
N LEU A 296 -7.02 -19.52 2.31
CA LEU A 296 -7.32 -20.90 2.67
C LEU A 296 -6.06 -21.79 2.67
N ALA A 297 -5.16 -21.61 1.68
CA ALA A 297 -3.90 -22.36 1.59
C ALA A 297 -2.95 -22.13 2.76
N LEU A 298 -3.07 -20.99 3.45
CA LEU A 298 -2.24 -20.64 4.60
C LEU A 298 -2.76 -21.21 5.92
N ARG A 299 -4.01 -21.67 5.89
CA ARG A 299 -4.70 -22.32 7.01
C ARG A 299 -4.73 -23.83 6.85
N SER A 300 -4.64 -24.36 5.64
CA SER A 300 -4.58 -25.81 5.35
C SER A 300 -3.17 -26.37 5.54
#